data_AF-A0A1Z5HAT3-F1
#
_entry.id   AF-A0A1Z5HAT3-F1
#
_cell.length_a   1.000
_cell.length_b   1.000
_cell.length_c   1.000
_cell.angle_alpha   90.00
_cell.angle_beta   90.00
_cell.angle_gamma   90.00
#
_symmetry.space_group_name_H-M   'P 1'
#
loop_
_entity.id
_entity.type
_entity.pdbx_description
1 polymer ?
#
loop_
_entity_poly.entity_id
_entity_poly.type
_entity_poly.pdbx_seq_one_letter_code
_entity_poly.pdbx_strand_id
1 'polypeptide(L)'
;MTVIKKKSVKKAVKKPPSKAIKSLQYDLFSQFLAKDESEVSNTVEYWERIPKYFLSAQEQNKLRTAEGLAQLYSYEYKVKDKHGNILPYSIDIQPALIKQSDGKGKAFFPTKAEEIIEEVLKKIFTEQNLGVHDPRKVESWVKFSYSMIRRELKNKGCERKYSQIKHSLEVMSKCVLTVYEDGKEIYIGSILQDYCSVDRAEYLADTEALHVARFPIFISHAVNTLQARQFNYARFLGCEEQLTRWIYKRLINRFVNANYMNTYHFLYSDMILYSKGILTISMLKP
;
A
#
# COMPACT_ATOMS: atom_id res chain seq x y z
N MET A 1 -34.23 -39.69 -9.60
CA MET A 1 -33.86 -38.27 -9.68
C MET A 1 -33.80 -37.71 -8.27
N THR A 2 -32.61 -37.47 -7.73
CA THR A 2 -32.46 -36.80 -6.43
C THR A 2 -31.41 -35.72 -6.59
N VAL A 3 -31.86 -34.48 -6.77
CA VAL A 3 -31.00 -33.31 -6.93
C VAL A 3 -30.43 -32.96 -5.56
N ILE A 4 -29.14 -33.27 -5.36
CA ILE A 4 -28.39 -32.88 -4.17
C ILE A 4 -28.18 -31.36 -4.24
N LYS A 5 -28.92 -30.62 -3.41
CA LYS A 5 -28.69 -29.18 -3.17
C LYS A 5 -27.28 -28.99 -2.61
N LYS A 6 -26.39 -28.44 -3.44
CA LYS A 6 -25.04 -28.02 -3.06
C LYS A 6 -25.16 -26.89 -2.00
N LYS A 7 -24.91 -27.20 -0.73
CA LYS A 7 -24.76 -26.18 0.33
C LYS A 7 -23.64 -25.23 -0.08
N SER A 8 -23.94 -23.95 -0.25
CA SER A 8 -22.92 -22.93 -0.50
C SER A 8 -22.04 -22.79 0.73
N VAL A 9 -20.76 -23.15 0.59
CA VAL A 9 -19.74 -22.88 1.61
C VAL A 9 -19.59 -21.36 1.69
N LYS A 10 -20.14 -20.73 2.73
CA LYS A 10 -19.92 -19.30 2.99
C LYS A 10 -18.42 -19.10 3.18
N LYS A 11 -17.76 -18.35 2.28
CA LYS A 11 -16.37 -17.94 2.44
C LYS A 11 -16.22 -17.26 3.80
N ALA A 12 -15.48 -17.88 4.72
CA ALA A 12 -15.12 -17.28 5.99
C ALA A 12 -14.02 -16.24 5.74
N VAL A 13 -14.39 -15.06 5.26
CA VAL A 13 -13.47 -13.92 5.18
C VAL A 13 -13.31 -13.34 6.57
N LYS A 14 -12.07 -13.14 7.02
CA LYS A 14 -11.79 -12.50 8.31
C LYS A 14 -12.36 -11.09 8.30
N LYS A 15 -13.15 -10.76 9.32
CA LYS A 15 -13.81 -9.47 9.47
C LYS A 15 -13.12 -8.64 10.55
N PRO A 16 -13.21 -7.30 10.49
CA PRO A 16 -12.75 -6.45 11.56
C PRO A 16 -13.49 -6.78 12.87
N PRO A 17 -12.93 -6.41 14.04
CA PRO A 17 -13.63 -6.52 15.31
C PRO A 17 -15.02 -5.86 15.25
N SER A 18 -16.04 -6.54 15.77
CA SER A 18 -17.43 -6.06 15.77
C SER A 18 -17.70 -4.96 16.79
N LYS A 19 -16.86 -4.85 17.84
CA LYS A 19 -16.93 -3.80 18.86
C LYS A 19 -15.78 -2.80 18.64
N ALA A 20 -16.05 -1.53 18.93
CA ALA A 20 -15.00 -0.51 18.96
C ALA A 20 -13.93 -0.88 20.00
N ILE A 21 -12.67 -0.77 19.60
CA ILE A 21 -11.51 -1.00 20.46
C ILE A 21 -10.89 0.35 20.76
N LYS A 22 -10.81 0.72 22.04
CA LYS A 22 -10.08 1.91 22.47
C LYS A 22 -8.58 1.60 22.46
N SER A 23 -7.81 2.42 21.77
CA SER A 23 -6.35 2.28 21.66
C SER A 23 -5.70 3.65 21.69
N LEU A 24 -5.02 3.95 22.80
CA LEU A 24 -4.28 5.22 22.95
C LEU A 24 -3.24 5.40 21.84
N GLN A 25 -2.58 4.31 21.45
CA GLN A 25 -1.58 4.32 20.39
C GLN A 25 -2.20 4.72 19.04
N TYR A 26 -3.40 4.22 18.75
CA TYR A 26 -4.12 4.57 17.53
C TYR A 26 -4.67 5.99 17.57
N ASP A 27 -5.15 6.44 18.73
CA ASP A 27 -5.58 7.83 18.93
C ASP A 27 -4.41 8.79 18.68
N LEU A 28 -3.23 8.51 19.25
CA LEU A 28 -2.01 9.30 19.02
C LEU A 28 -1.52 9.22 17.57
N PHE A 29 -1.60 8.05 16.94
CA PHE A 29 -1.25 7.89 15.53
C PHE A 29 -2.18 8.73 14.63
N SER A 30 -3.44 8.90 15.00
CA SER A 30 -4.44 9.62 14.22
C SER A 30 -4.45 11.13 14.48
N GLN A 31 -3.72 11.61 15.50
CA GLN A 31 -3.59 13.03 15.81
C GLN A 31 -2.51 13.70 14.95
N PHE A 32 -2.86 14.80 14.30
CA PHE A 32 -1.95 15.55 13.43
C PHE A 32 -1.60 16.92 14.02
N LEU A 33 -0.32 17.31 13.89
CA LEU A 33 0.18 18.60 14.38
C LEU A 33 0.17 19.67 13.26
N ALA A 34 -0.89 19.71 12.46
CA ALA A 34 -1.01 20.61 11.31
C ALA A 34 -2.26 21.50 11.41
N LYS A 35 -2.19 22.69 10.81
CA LYS A 35 -3.36 23.59 10.73
C LYS A 35 -4.49 22.98 9.89
N ASP A 36 -4.12 22.30 8.81
CA ASP A 36 -5.05 21.56 7.97
C ASP A 36 -4.67 20.07 8.01
N GLU A 37 -5.45 19.30 8.75
CA GLU A 37 -5.24 17.86 8.87
C GLU A 37 -5.43 17.15 7.52
N SER A 38 -6.17 17.71 6.57
CA SER A 38 -6.37 17.11 5.24
C SER A 38 -5.11 17.11 4.36
N GLU A 39 -4.07 17.84 4.76
CA GLU A 39 -2.79 17.91 4.03
C GLU A 39 -1.71 17.00 4.60
N VAL A 40 -1.99 16.29 5.68
CA VAL A 40 -1.00 15.46 6.38
C VAL A 40 -1.46 14.03 6.57
N SER A 41 -0.48 13.13 6.57
CA SER A 41 -0.64 11.69 6.81
C SER A 41 0.61 11.13 7.49
N ASN A 42 0.61 9.84 7.78
CA ASN A 42 1.71 9.13 8.44
C ASN A 42 2.42 8.19 7.47
N THR A 43 3.75 8.24 7.46
CA THR A 43 4.61 7.29 6.75
C THR A 43 5.17 6.25 7.71
N VAL A 44 5.29 5.01 7.25
CA VAL A 44 5.81 3.87 8.03
C VAL A 44 7.06 3.34 7.34
N GLU A 45 8.23 3.78 7.81
CA GLU A 45 9.52 3.54 7.14
C GLU A 45 9.78 2.07 6.77
N TYR A 46 9.50 1.15 7.69
CA TYR A 46 9.69 -0.29 7.49
C TYR A 46 8.92 -0.85 6.29
N TRP A 47 7.74 -0.30 6.04
CA TRP A 47 6.87 -0.70 4.94
C TRP A 47 7.15 0.07 3.65
N GLU A 48 7.52 1.35 3.77
CA GLU A 48 7.84 2.19 2.61
C GLU A 48 9.15 1.83 1.93
N ARG A 49 10.12 1.29 2.67
CA ARG A 49 11.41 0.88 2.11
C ARG A 49 11.32 -0.38 1.23
N ILE A 50 10.22 -1.13 1.32
CA ILE A 50 9.98 -2.29 0.46
C ILE A 50 9.57 -1.76 -0.92
N PRO A 51 10.37 -1.99 -1.98
CA PRO A 51 10.24 -1.29 -3.26
C PRO A 51 9.10 -1.83 -4.15
N LYS A 52 7.90 -2.06 -3.62
CA LYS A 52 6.81 -2.83 -4.23
C LYS A 52 6.08 -2.22 -5.43
N TYR A 53 6.32 -0.97 -5.81
CA TYR A 53 5.50 -0.25 -6.82
C TYR A 53 6.21 0.09 -8.13
N PHE A 54 7.36 -0.50 -8.39
CA PHE A 54 8.28 -0.06 -9.42
C PHE A 54 7.71 -0.19 -10.84
N LEU A 55 7.14 -1.33 -11.23
CA LEU A 55 6.82 -1.60 -12.65
C LEU A 55 5.85 -0.58 -13.27
N SER A 56 6.21 -0.04 -14.44
CA SER A 56 5.30 0.71 -15.30
C SER A 56 4.36 -0.24 -16.07
N ALA A 57 3.24 0.30 -16.59
CA ALA A 57 2.31 -0.49 -17.40
C ALA A 57 2.98 -1.10 -18.65
N GLN A 58 3.95 -0.39 -19.24
CA GLN A 58 4.70 -0.87 -20.40
C GLN A 58 5.62 -2.04 -20.04
N GLU A 59 6.32 -1.97 -18.91
CA GLU A 59 7.20 -3.05 -18.46
C GLU A 59 6.41 -4.28 -18.04
N GLN A 60 5.28 -4.09 -17.37
CA GLN A 60 4.38 -5.21 -17.09
C GLN A 60 3.93 -5.91 -18.37
N ASN A 61 3.71 -5.19 -19.48
CA ASN A 61 3.38 -5.83 -20.74
C ASN A 61 4.55 -6.66 -21.30
N LYS A 62 5.80 -6.21 -21.10
CA LYS A 62 7.00 -6.97 -21.52
C LYS A 62 7.21 -8.24 -20.69
N LEU A 63 6.79 -8.22 -19.42
CA LEU A 63 6.89 -9.38 -18.53
C LEU A 63 5.77 -10.41 -18.75
N ARG A 64 4.74 -10.07 -19.54
CA ARG A 64 3.62 -10.96 -19.80
C ARG A 64 3.89 -11.86 -21.00
N THR A 65 3.39 -13.09 -20.94
CA THR A 65 3.26 -13.98 -22.10
C THR A 65 2.14 -13.51 -23.02
N ALA A 66 2.01 -14.12 -24.21
CA ALA A 66 0.94 -13.84 -25.15
C ALA A 66 -0.46 -14.08 -24.55
N GLU A 67 -0.57 -14.99 -23.58
CA GLU A 67 -1.79 -15.32 -22.84
C GLU A 67 -2.10 -14.30 -21.73
N GLY A 68 -1.21 -13.33 -21.48
CA GLY A 68 -1.38 -12.30 -20.46
C GLY A 68 -0.96 -12.72 -19.06
N LEU A 69 -0.30 -13.88 -18.91
CA LEU A 69 0.26 -14.37 -17.65
C LEU A 69 1.66 -13.81 -17.42
N ALA A 70 2.11 -13.71 -16.18
CA ALA A 70 3.47 -13.32 -15.84
C ALA A 70 4.00 -14.21 -14.71
N GLN A 71 5.29 -14.51 -14.75
CA GLN A 71 5.96 -15.24 -13.68
C GLN A 71 6.22 -14.33 -12.46
N LEU A 72 6.72 -14.92 -11.39
CA LEU A 72 7.24 -14.20 -10.24
C LEU A 72 8.32 -13.21 -10.70
N TYR A 73 8.31 -11.99 -10.14
CA TYR A 73 9.38 -11.02 -10.39
C TYR A 73 10.19 -10.81 -9.12
N SER A 74 11.51 -11.07 -9.21
CA SER A 74 12.43 -11.05 -8.08
C SER A 74 13.54 -10.04 -8.30
N TYR A 75 13.92 -9.31 -7.26
CA TYR A 75 15.08 -8.41 -7.31
C TYR A 75 15.61 -8.10 -5.91
N GLU A 76 16.89 -7.75 -5.87
CA GLU A 76 17.61 -7.38 -4.66
C GLU A 76 17.61 -5.86 -4.45
N TYR A 77 17.58 -5.47 -3.20
CA TYR A 77 17.75 -4.09 -2.77
C TYR A 77 18.51 -4.04 -1.45
N LYS A 78 19.08 -2.89 -1.12
CA LYS A 78 19.80 -2.72 0.15
C LYS A 78 19.02 -1.77 1.06
N VAL A 79 19.26 -1.85 2.35
CA VAL A 79 18.74 -0.88 3.32
C VAL A 79 19.86 -0.48 4.24
N LYS A 80 20.03 0.83 4.45
CA LYS A 80 20.94 1.35 5.47
C LYS A 80 20.21 1.37 6.81
N ASP A 81 20.77 0.75 7.85
CA ASP A 81 20.19 0.83 9.20
C ASP A 81 20.45 2.20 9.84
N LYS A 82 20.15 2.35 11.13
CA LYS A 82 20.41 3.61 11.88
C LYS A 82 21.88 3.78 12.27
N HIS A 83 22.65 2.70 12.32
CA HIS A 83 24.08 2.68 12.65
C HIS A 83 24.97 2.88 11.41
N GLY A 84 24.37 2.88 10.22
CA GLY A 84 25.04 3.07 8.96
C GLY A 84 25.43 1.78 8.24
N ASN A 85 25.09 0.62 8.80
CA ASN A 85 25.35 -0.68 8.17
C ASN A 85 24.42 -0.90 6.99
N ILE A 86 24.93 -1.54 5.95
CA ILE A 86 24.18 -1.88 4.74
C ILE A 86 23.70 -3.31 4.88
N LEU A 87 22.39 -3.48 4.97
CA LEU A 87 21.72 -4.77 5.08
C LEU A 87 21.21 -5.22 3.70
N PRO A 88 21.51 -6.46 3.27
CA PRO A 88 21.00 -7.01 2.02
C PRO A 88 19.55 -7.49 2.19
N TYR A 89 18.69 -7.11 1.25
CA TYR A 89 17.31 -7.58 1.16
C TYR A 89 17.00 -8.04 -0.26
N SER A 90 16.00 -8.89 -0.39
CA SER A 90 15.37 -9.20 -1.67
C SER A 90 13.86 -9.28 -1.52
N ILE A 91 13.17 -9.13 -2.65
CA ILE A 91 11.73 -9.26 -2.71
C ILE A 91 11.34 -10.09 -3.92
N ASP A 92 10.40 -11.00 -3.69
CA ASP A 92 9.67 -11.72 -4.70
C ASP A 92 8.24 -11.14 -4.77
N ILE A 93 7.81 -10.77 -5.96
CA ILE A 93 6.46 -10.25 -6.20
C ILE A 93 5.71 -11.22 -7.09
N GLN A 94 4.68 -11.85 -6.52
CA GLN A 94 3.73 -12.64 -7.28
C GLN A 94 2.64 -11.73 -7.83
N PRO A 95 2.40 -11.70 -9.15
CA PRO A 95 1.39 -10.84 -9.74
C PRO A 95 -0.02 -11.27 -9.34
N ALA A 96 -0.93 -10.30 -9.27
CA ALA A 96 -2.35 -10.53 -9.13
C ALA A 96 -2.93 -11.06 -10.45
N LEU A 97 -3.46 -12.29 -10.46
CA LEU A 97 -4.24 -12.81 -11.59
C LEU A 97 -5.69 -12.33 -11.50
N ILE A 98 -6.07 -11.42 -12.40
CA ILE A 98 -7.41 -10.81 -12.45
C ILE A 98 -8.13 -11.22 -13.73
N LYS A 99 -9.31 -11.82 -13.57
CA LYS A 99 -10.16 -12.24 -14.69
C LYS A 99 -10.64 -11.03 -15.49
N GLN A 100 -10.41 -11.04 -16.79
CA GLN A 100 -10.84 -9.99 -17.71
C GLN A 100 -12.23 -10.32 -18.29
N SER A 101 -12.78 -9.40 -19.09
CA SER A 101 -14.08 -9.56 -19.75
C SER A 101 -14.15 -10.74 -20.72
N ASP A 102 -13.01 -11.14 -21.30
CA ASP A 102 -12.87 -12.34 -22.15
C ASP A 102 -12.84 -13.66 -21.36
N GLY A 103 -12.93 -13.59 -20.03
CA GLY A 103 -12.90 -14.73 -19.13
C GLY A 103 -11.50 -15.27 -18.81
N LYS A 104 -10.44 -14.76 -19.44
CA LYS A 104 -9.05 -15.15 -19.18
C LYS A 104 -8.45 -14.36 -18.02
N GLY A 105 -7.51 -14.98 -17.31
CA GLY A 105 -6.75 -14.32 -16.24
C GLY A 105 -5.62 -13.49 -16.83
N LYS A 106 -5.52 -12.21 -16.45
CA LYS A 106 -4.39 -11.35 -16.79
C LYS A 106 -3.60 -11.01 -15.52
N ALA A 107 -2.29 -11.14 -15.59
CA ALA A 107 -1.37 -10.89 -14.48
C ALA A 107 -1.10 -9.39 -14.32
N PHE A 108 -1.23 -8.84 -13.12
CA PHE A 108 -0.95 -7.43 -12.82
C PHE A 108 -0.01 -7.33 -11.63
N PHE A 109 1.02 -6.50 -11.78
CA PHE A 109 1.86 -6.11 -10.66
C PHE A 109 1.37 -4.77 -10.08
N PRO A 110 1.63 -4.50 -8.79
CA PRO A 110 1.44 -3.18 -8.21
C PRO A 110 2.28 -2.11 -8.91
N THR A 111 1.68 -0.92 -9.10
CA THR A 111 2.27 0.24 -9.79
C THR A 111 2.12 1.52 -8.97
N LYS A 112 2.50 2.67 -9.54
CA LYS A 112 2.17 4.00 -9.00
C LYS A 112 0.69 4.20 -8.65
N ALA A 113 -0.24 3.49 -9.31
CA ALA A 113 -1.67 3.61 -9.00
C ALA A 113 -1.98 3.03 -7.62
N GLU A 114 -1.45 1.84 -7.34
CA GLU A 114 -1.60 1.15 -6.07
C GLU A 114 -0.84 1.87 -4.95
N GLU A 115 0.32 2.49 -5.24
CA GLU A 115 1.04 3.35 -4.29
C GLU A 115 0.16 4.49 -3.76
N ILE A 116 -0.49 5.22 -4.68
CA ILE A 116 -1.35 6.35 -4.34
C ILE A 116 -2.59 5.88 -3.56
N ILE A 117 -3.21 4.77 -3.96
CA ILE A 117 -4.37 4.23 -3.25
C ILE A 117 -3.98 3.73 -1.85
N GLU A 118 -2.80 3.15 -1.67
CA GLU A 118 -2.29 2.77 -0.35
C GLU A 118 -2.22 3.96 0.60
N GLU A 119 -1.72 5.10 0.12
CA GLU A 119 -1.62 6.33 0.92
C GLU A 119 -2.98 6.96 1.22
N VAL A 120 -3.92 6.93 0.25
CA VAL A 120 -5.31 7.33 0.50
C VAL A 120 -5.95 6.46 1.58
N LEU A 121 -5.73 5.14 1.56
CA LEU A 121 -6.26 4.25 2.58
C LEU A 121 -5.66 4.53 3.96
N LYS A 122 -4.35 4.81 4.05
CA LYS A 122 -3.71 5.24 5.31
C LYS A 122 -4.28 6.56 5.82
N LYS A 123 -4.66 7.47 4.92
CA LYS A 123 -5.31 8.72 5.29
C LYS A 123 -6.73 8.48 5.82
N ILE A 124 -7.54 7.70 5.10
CA ILE A 124 -8.89 7.32 5.55
C ILE A 124 -8.83 6.58 6.90
N PHE A 125 -7.78 5.77 7.12
CA PHE A 125 -7.57 5.08 8.38
C PHE A 125 -7.43 5.99 9.60
N THR A 126 -7.03 7.25 9.44
CA THR A 126 -6.94 8.19 10.57
C THR A 126 -8.21 9.03 10.73
N GLU A 127 -9.21 8.87 9.85
CA GLU A 127 -10.50 9.53 9.99
C GLU A 127 -11.38 8.87 11.05
N GLN A 128 -12.19 9.69 11.71
CA GLN A 128 -13.07 9.24 12.79
C GLN A 128 -13.99 8.10 12.33
N ASN A 129 -14.04 7.02 13.11
CA ASN A 129 -14.87 5.82 12.88
C ASN A 129 -14.54 4.99 11.61
N LEU A 130 -13.50 5.35 10.84
CA LEU A 130 -13.10 4.63 9.64
C LEU A 130 -11.92 3.68 9.88
N GLY A 131 -11.08 3.92 10.87
CA GLY A 131 -10.06 2.94 11.29
C GLY A 131 -10.43 2.17 12.56
N VAL A 132 -9.91 0.95 12.65
CA VAL A 132 -9.95 0.11 13.86
C VAL A 132 -8.57 -0.49 14.06
N HIS A 133 -8.02 -0.33 15.26
CA HIS A 133 -6.76 -0.95 15.64
C HIS A 133 -6.95 -1.85 16.86
N ASP A 134 -6.50 -3.10 16.76
CA ASP A 134 -6.42 -4.05 17.86
C ASP A 134 -4.94 -4.21 18.29
N PRO A 135 -4.51 -3.56 19.38
CA PRO A 135 -3.13 -3.64 19.85
C PRO A 135 -2.69 -5.05 20.22
N ARG A 136 -3.63 -5.87 20.73
CA ARG A 136 -3.34 -7.22 21.24
C ARG A 136 -3.11 -8.20 20.11
N LYS A 137 -3.86 -8.06 19.02
CA LYS A 137 -3.68 -8.88 17.81
C LYS A 137 -2.71 -8.28 16.80
N VAL A 138 -2.27 -7.04 17.02
CA VAL A 138 -1.40 -6.29 16.09
C VAL A 138 -2.08 -6.18 14.72
N GLU A 139 -3.33 -5.73 14.71
CA GLU A 139 -4.15 -5.60 13.50
C GLU A 139 -4.70 -4.19 13.34
N SER A 140 -4.43 -3.57 12.20
CA SER A 140 -5.06 -2.32 11.78
C SER A 140 -5.98 -2.56 10.60
N TRP A 141 -7.23 -2.13 10.72
CA TRP A 141 -8.27 -2.25 9.71
C TRP A 141 -8.76 -0.87 9.29
N VAL A 142 -9.06 -0.72 8.00
CA VAL A 142 -9.68 0.49 7.43
C VAL A 142 -11.00 0.14 6.78
N LYS A 143 -12.02 0.96 7.05
CA LYS A 143 -13.33 0.95 6.42
C LYS A 143 -13.41 2.11 5.44
N PHE A 144 -13.95 1.86 4.26
CA PHE A 144 -14.00 2.88 3.22
C PHE A 144 -15.09 2.59 2.18
N SER A 145 -15.44 3.61 1.40
CA SER A 145 -16.22 3.47 0.18
C SER A 145 -15.39 3.89 -1.02
N TYR A 146 -15.81 3.47 -2.22
CA TYR A 146 -15.15 3.95 -3.44
C TYR A 146 -15.28 5.46 -3.61
N SER A 147 -16.38 6.06 -3.15
CA SER A 147 -16.61 7.51 -3.22
C SER A 147 -15.65 8.28 -2.30
N MET A 148 -15.35 7.77 -1.10
CA MET A 148 -14.32 8.34 -0.22
C MET A 148 -12.95 8.39 -0.91
N ILE A 149 -12.50 7.26 -1.48
CA ILE A 149 -11.22 7.21 -2.22
C ILE A 149 -11.24 8.19 -3.39
N ARG A 150 -12.31 8.20 -4.20
CA ARG A 150 -12.41 9.09 -5.36
C ARG A 150 -12.40 10.57 -4.96
N ARG A 151 -13.10 10.94 -3.88
CA ARG A 151 -13.13 12.31 -3.35
C ARG A 151 -11.74 12.75 -2.93
N GLU A 152 -11.03 11.91 -2.18
CA GLU A 152 -9.66 12.21 -1.75
C GLU A 152 -8.72 12.42 -2.94
N LEU A 153 -8.77 11.51 -3.92
CA LEU A 153 -7.99 11.61 -5.15
C LEU A 153 -8.32 12.87 -5.96
N LYS A 154 -9.62 13.21 -6.08
CA LYS A 154 -10.07 14.39 -6.83
C LYS A 154 -9.60 15.69 -6.17
N ASN A 155 -9.71 15.79 -4.85
CA ASN A 155 -9.28 16.96 -4.09
C ASN A 155 -7.78 17.25 -4.25
N LYS A 156 -6.99 16.23 -4.58
CA LYS A 156 -5.54 16.33 -4.76
C LYS A 156 -5.09 16.25 -6.23
N GLY A 157 -6.02 16.41 -7.18
CA GLY A 157 -5.72 16.49 -8.62
C GLY A 157 -5.32 15.17 -9.29
N CYS A 158 -5.54 14.03 -8.64
CA CYS A 158 -5.18 12.69 -9.16
C CYS A 158 -6.41 11.76 -9.28
N GLU A 159 -7.55 12.32 -9.72
CA GLU A 159 -8.83 11.63 -9.83
C GLU A 159 -8.73 10.32 -10.62
N ARG A 160 -9.46 9.30 -10.16
CA ARG A 160 -9.59 7.99 -10.82
C ARG A 160 -11.06 7.59 -10.94
N LYS A 161 -11.37 6.82 -11.98
CA LYS A 161 -12.69 6.20 -12.15
C LYS A 161 -12.87 5.07 -11.13
N TYR A 162 -14.12 4.79 -10.77
CA TYR A 162 -14.44 3.68 -9.86
C TYR A 162 -13.92 2.32 -10.34
N SER A 163 -13.94 2.06 -11.64
CA SER A 163 -13.37 0.83 -12.22
C SER A 163 -11.87 0.71 -11.98
N GLN A 164 -11.13 1.82 -12.05
CA GLN A 164 -9.69 1.86 -11.78
C GLN A 164 -9.40 1.65 -10.29
N ILE A 165 -10.17 2.29 -9.40
CA ILE A 165 -10.06 2.11 -7.95
C ILE A 165 -10.31 0.64 -7.59
N LYS A 166 -11.40 0.05 -8.10
CA LYS A 166 -11.71 -1.36 -7.89
C LYS A 166 -10.59 -2.26 -8.38
N HIS A 167 -10.08 -2.02 -9.58
CA HIS A 167 -8.99 -2.80 -10.14
C HIS A 167 -7.74 -2.76 -9.26
N SER A 168 -7.31 -1.56 -8.81
CA SER A 168 -6.14 -1.42 -7.95
C SER A 168 -6.31 -2.10 -6.59
N LEU A 169 -7.49 -2.01 -5.97
CA LEU A 169 -7.79 -2.74 -4.74
C LEU A 169 -7.70 -4.26 -4.94
N GLU A 170 -8.19 -4.76 -6.09
CA GLU A 170 -8.02 -6.17 -6.44
C GLU A 170 -6.56 -6.56 -6.61
N VAL A 171 -5.75 -5.74 -7.30
CA VAL A 171 -4.29 -5.95 -7.44
C VAL A 171 -3.63 -6.01 -6.07
N MET A 172 -3.88 -5.03 -5.20
CA MET A 172 -3.28 -4.96 -3.86
C MET A 172 -3.69 -6.13 -2.96
N SER A 173 -4.89 -6.67 -3.14
CA SER A 173 -5.40 -7.81 -2.35
C SER A 173 -4.93 -9.19 -2.84
N LYS A 174 -4.61 -9.32 -4.14
CA LYS A 174 -4.24 -10.60 -4.78
C LYS A 174 -2.76 -10.71 -5.13
N CYS A 175 -2.01 -9.62 -5.10
CA CYS A 175 -0.55 -9.62 -5.22
C CYS A 175 0.05 -10.09 -3.89
N VAL A 176 0.96 -11.05 -3.95
CA VAL A 176 1.70 -11.55 -2.77
C VAL A 176 3.14 -11.05 -2.85
N LEU A 177 3.62 -10.50 -1.74
CA LEU A 177 5.01 -10.09 -1.55
C LEU A 177 5.67 -11.10 -0.62
N THR A 178 6.85 -11.59 -1.00
CA THR A 178 7.74 -12.32 -0.09
C THR A 178 9.02 -11.51 0.06
N VAL A 179 9.38 -11.14 1.28
CA VAL A 179 10.54 -10.30 1.58
C VAL A 179 11.56 -11.12 2.35
N TYR A 180 12.81 -11.00 1.94
CA TYR A 180 13.94 -11.69 2.57
C TYR A 180 14.95 -10.69 3.10
N GLU A 181 15.55 -11.02 4.24
CA GLU A 181 16.70 -10.34 4.83
C GLU A 181 17.84 -11.34 4.87
N ASP A 182 18.96 -11.03 4.21
CA ASP A 182 20.13 -11.91 4.12
C ASP A 182 19.77 -13.36 3.70
N GLY A 183 18.88 -13.47 2.70
CA GLY A 183 18.40 -14.76 2.18
C GLY A 183 17.35 -15.47 3.04
N LYS A 184 17.04 -14.98 4.24
CA LYS A 184 15.99 -15.54 5.12
C LYS A 184 14.66 -14.84 4.90
N GLU A 185 13.59 -15.61 4.68
CA GLU A 185 12.24 -15.06 4.59
C GLU A 185 11.85 -14.41 5.93
N ILE A 186 11.44 -13.13 5.86
CA ILE A 186 11.00 -12.35 7.02
C ILE A 186 9.53 -11.93 6.94
N TYR A 187 8.93 -11.98 5.75
CA TYR A 187 7.53 -11.63 5.54
C TYR A 187 6.97 -12.25 4.28
N ILE A 188 5.74 -12.75 4.38
CA ILE A 188 4.91 -13.12 3.24
C ILE A 188 3.49 -12.55 3.43
N GLY A 189 2.95 -11.91 2.39
CA GLY A 189 1.58 -11.42 2.41
C GLY A 189 1.25 -10.40 1.34
N SER A 190 -0.04 -10.09 1.20
CA SER A 190 -0.52 -9.06 0.28
C SER A 190 -0.34 -7.64 0.82
N ILE A 191 -0.49 -6.65 -0.08
CA ILE A 191 -0.46 -5.23 0.28
C ILE A 191 -1.69 -4.87 1.12
N LEU A 192 -2.86 -5.38 0.75
CA LEU A 192 -4.08 -5.33 1.57
C LEU A 192 -4.42 -6.74 2.02
N GLN A 193 -4.30 -6.98 3.32
CA GLN A 193 -4.63 -8.25 3.94
C GLN A 193 -6.15 -8.30 4.17
N ASP A 194 -6.78 -9.48 4.01
CA ASP A 194 -8.21 -9.70 4.32
C ASP A 194 -9.18 -8.64 3.73
N TYR A 195 -9.07 -8.37 2.43
CA TYR A 195 -9.97 -7.43 1.75
C TYR A 195 -11.39 -7.99 1.59
N CYS A 196 -12.37 -7.35 2.24
CA CYS A 196 -13.79 -7.56 2.11
C CYS A 196 -14.39 -6.48 1.22
N SER A 197 -14.74 -6.81 -0.02
CA SER A 197 -15.46 -5.90 -0.90
C SER A 197 -16.95 -5.92 -0.62
N VAL A 198 -17.58 -4.75 -0.58
CA VAL A 198 -19.04 -4.62 -0.65
C VAL A 198 -19.47 -4.67 -2.11
N ASP A 199 -20.46 -5.49 -2.43
CA ASP A 199 -21.04 -5.55 -3.77
C ASP A 199 -22.24 -4.58 -3.93
N ARG A 200 -22.75 -4.45 -5.16
CA ARG A 200 -23.86 -3.54 -5.44
C ARG A 200 -25.16 -3.98 -4.74
N ALA A 201 -25.39 -5.28 -4.58
CA ALA A 201 -26.60 -5.77 -3.92
C ALA A 201 -26.55 -5.51 -2.42
N GLU A 202 -25.40 -5.72 -1.79
CA GLU A 202 -25.12 -5.38 -0.40
C GLU A 202 -25.26 -3.88 -0.16
N TYR A 203 -24.71 -3.04 -1.02
CA TYR A 203 -24.86 -1.58 -0.92
C TYR A 203 -26.31 -1.11 -1.12
N LEU A 204 -27.09 -1.77 -1.99
CA LEU A 204 -28.51 -1.45 -2.16
C LEU A 204 -29.36 -1.91 -0.97
N ALA A 205 -28.92 -2.94 -0.24
CA ALA A 205 -29.57 -3.40 0.98
C ALA A 205 -29.17 -2.57 2.21
N ASP A 206 -27.95 -2.05 2.24
CA ASP A 206 -27.40 -1.18 3.27
C ASP A 206 -26.52 -0.10 2.61
N THR A 207 -27.04 1.12 2.48
CA THR A 207 -26.31 2.24 1.86
C THR A 207 -25.09 2.67 2.67
N GLU A 208 -24.99 2.26 3.93
CA GLU A 208 -23.84 2.48 4.80
C GLU A 208 -22.81 1.33 4.73
N ALA A 209 -23.02 0.34 3.86
CA ALA A 209 -22.10 -0.77 3.71
C ALA A 209 -20.73 -0.29 3.20
N LEU A 210 -19.71 -0.44 4.06
CA LEU A 210 -18.32 -0.07 3.76
C LEU A 210 -17.49 -1.29 3.39
N HIS A 211 -16.62 -1.10 2.40
CA HIS A 211 -15.50 -2.02 2.15
C HIS A 211 -14.59 -2.03 3.38
N VAL A 212 -13.95 -3.16 3.61
CA VAL A 212 -12.99 -3.29 4.71
C VAL A 212 -11.71 -3.96 4.23
N ALA A 213 -10.56 -3.44 4.64
CA ALA A 213 -9.27 -4.08 4.41
C ALA A 213 -8.43 -4.04 5.69
N ARG A 214 -7.59 -5.05 5.90
CA ARG A 214 -6.56 -5.07 6.94
C ARG A 214 -5.24 -4.62 6.33
N PHE A 215 -4.53 -3.75 7.04
CA PHE A 215 -3.17 -3.38 6.68
C PHE A 215 -2.17 -4.50 7.01
N PRO A 216 -1.00 -4.51 6.35
CA PRO A 216 0.08 -5.43 6.68
C PRO A 216 0.58 -5.23 8.12
N ILE A 217 1.23 -6.27 8.64
CA ILE A 217 1.77 -6.31 10.01
C ILE A 217 2.67 -5.11 10.32
N PHE A 218 3.43 -4.61 9.34
CA PHE A 218 4.34 -3.48 9.51
C PHE A 218 3.62 -2.18 9.91
N ILE A 219 2.48 -1.88 9.28
CA ILE A 219 1.68 -0.71 9.62
C ILE A 219 1.06 -0.91 11.00
N SER A 220 0.54 -2.09 11.28
CA SER A 220 -0.07 -2.41 12.58
C SER A 220 0.95 -2.31 13.73
N HIS A 221 2.18 -2.81 13.51
CA HIS A 221 3.29 -2.67 14.45
C HIS A 221 3.71 -1.21 14.63
N ALA A 222 3.77 -0.43 13.55
CA ALA A 222 4.11 0.98 13.62
C ALA A 222 3.08 1.80 14.40
N VAL A 223 1.79 1.50 14.28
CA VAL A 223 0.73 2.09 15.13
C VAL A 223 0.99 1.73 16.59
N ASN A 224 1.18 0.44 16.89
CA ASN A 224 1.44 -0.04 18.26
C ASN A 224 2.67 0.58 18.94
N THR A 225 3.73 0.84 18.17
CA THR A 225 5.00 1.32 18.68
C THR A 225 5.23 2.82 18.44
N LEU A 226 4.25 3.50 17.84
CA LEU A 226 4.34 4.90 17.39
C LEU A 226 5.55 5.16 16.48
N GLN A 227 5.96 4.14 15.71
CA GLN A 227 7.07 4.22 14.75
C GLN A 227 6.58 4.72 13.39
N ALA A 228 5.98 5.90 13.38
CA ALA A 228 5.54 6.58 12.17
C ALA A 228 6.00 8.04 12.19
N ARG A 229 6.01 8.67 11.01
CA ARG A 229 6.32 10.10 10.87
C ARG A 229 5.21 10.80 10.11
N GLN A 230 4.79 11.95 10.63
CA GLN A 230 3.88 12.82 9.91
C GLN A 230 4.61 13.48 8.73
N PHE A 231 3.92 13.63 7.61
CA PHE A 231 4.46 14.27 6.43
C PHE A 231 3.38 15.03 5.66
N ASN A 232 3.82 15.94 4.78
CA ASN A 232 2.91 16.66 3.89
C ASN A 232 2.44 15.70 2.77
N TYR A 233 1.26 15.16 3.00
CA TYR A 233 0.57 14.22 2.13
C TYR A 233 0.13 14.87 0.81
N ALA A 234 -0.32 16.13 0.85
CA ALA A 234 -0.68 16.86 -0.36
C ALA A 234 0.52 17.02 -1.32
N ARG A 235 1.70 17.34 -0.78
CA ARG A 235 2.96 17.42 -1.54
C ARG A 235 3.35 16.07 -2.13
N PHE A 236 3.22 14.99 -1.37
CA PHE A 236 3.49 13.64 -1.89
C PHE A 236 2.59 13.30 -3.08
N LEU A 237 1.28 13.55 -2.98
CA LEU A 237 0.34 13.28 -4.08
C LEU A 237 0.53 14.19 -5.28
N GLY A 238 1.02 15.42 -5.06
CA GLY A 238 1.39 16.35 -6.14
C GLY A 238 2.66 15.95 -6.90
N CYS A 239 3.47 15.02 -6.38
CA CYS A 239 4.63 14.52 -7.11
C CYS A 239 4.19 13.52 -8.21
N GLU A 240 4.38 13.88 -9.48
CA GLU A 240 3.98 13.04 -10.61
C GLU A 240 4.82 11.76 -10.74
N GLU A 241 6.14 11.92 -10.61
CA GLU A 241 7.11 10.84 -10.76
C GLU A 241 7.27 10.02 -9.48
N GLN A 242 7.33 8.70 -9.64
CA GLN A 242 7.49 7.78 -8.51
C GLN A 242 8.84 7.94 -7.83
N LEU A 243 9.90 8.21 -8.59
CA LEU A 243 11.22 8.47 -8.03
C LEU A 243 11.18 9.69 -7.08
N THR A 244 10.48 10.76 -7.47
CA THR A 244 10.31 11.95 -6.63
C THR A 244 9.59 11.61 -5.33
N ARG A 245 8.51 10.81 -5.38
CA ARG A 245 7.79 10.33 -4.19
C ARG A 245 8.67 9.48 -3.28
N TRP A 246 9.47 8.59 -3.85
CA TRP A 246 10.42 7.76 -3.11
C TRP A 246 11.50 8.59 -2.42
N ILE A 247 12.13 9.54 -3.13
CA ILE A 247 13.11 10.47 -2.54
C ILE A 247 12.45 11.27 -1.43
N TYR A 248 11.23 11.77 -1.64
CA TYR A 248 10.51 12.57 -0.66
C TYR A 248 10.28 11.79 0.64
N LYS A 249 9.73 10.56 0.57
CA LYS A 249 9.56 9.69 1.74
C LYS A 249 10.88 9.33 2.41
N ARG A 250 11.93 9.10 1.64
CA ARG A 250 13.28 8.84 2.17
C ARG A 250 13.79 10.02 2.99
N LEU A 251 13.65 11.24 2.48
CA LEU A 251 14.03 12.46 3.19
C LEU A 251 13.25 12.62 4.49
N ILE A 252 11.92 12.44 4.46
CA ILE A 252 11.07 12.49 5.66
C ILE A 252 11.56 11.50 6.74
N ASN A 253 11.90 10.28 6.33
CA ASN A 253 12.29 9.23 7.26
C ASN A 253 13.73 9.37 7.79
N ARG A 254 14.65 9.93 6.99
CA ARG A 254 16.08 9.92 7.29
C ARG A 254 16.67 11.28 7.66
N PHE A 255 16.06 12.38 7.25
CA PHE A 255 16.54 13.71 7.62
C PHE A 255 16.01 14.10 9.01
N VAL A 256 16.62 13.51 10.04
CA VAL A 256 16.29 13.81 11.45
C VAL A 256 16.88 15.17 11.83
N ASN A 257 16.15 15.98 12.60
CA ASN A 257 16.53 17.34 12.99
C ASN A 257 16.78 18.30 11.81
N ALA A 258 15.94 18.18 10.76
CA ALA A 258 15.96 19.07 9.62
C ALA A 258 15.68 20.52 10.05
N ASN A 259 16.54 21.45 9.63
CA ASN A 259 16.36 22.89 9.80
C ASN A 259 17.02 23.62 8.63
N TYR A 260 16.77 24.93 8.51
CA TYR A 260 17.30 25.75 7.40
C TYR A 260 18.83 25.85 7.35
N MET A 261 19.53 25.54 8.44
CA MET A 261 20.99 25.62 8.56
C MET A 261 21.68 24.27 8.27
N ASN A 262 20.91 23.18 8.13
CA ASN A 262 21.43 21.84 7.95
C ASN A 262 21.10 21.32 6.55
N THR A 263 22.10 20.75 5.88
CA THR A 263 21.93 20.13 4.55
C THR A 263 21.94 18.62 4.67
N TYR A 264 21.00 17.95 3.98
CA TYR A 264 21.00 16.49 3.87
C TYR A 264 21.82 16.05 2.66
N HIS A 265 22.92 15.35 2.91
CA HIS A 265 23.78 14.79 1.85
C HIS A 265 23.45 13.31 1.62
N PHE A 266 23.30 12.93 0.35
CA PHE A 266 23.20 11.54 -0.08
C PHE A 266 23.88 11.37 -1.44
N LEU A 267 24.38 10.17 -1.73
CA LEU A 267 25.05 9.89 -2.99
C LEU A 267 24.04 9.44 -4.05
N TYR A 268 24.33 9.69 -5.32
CA TYR A 268 23.54 9.11 -6.40
C TYR A 268 23.69 7.58 -6.47
N SER A 269 24.87 7.06 -6.14
CA SER A 269 25.12 5.62 -6.02
C SER A 269 24.25 4.96 -4.95
N ASP A 270 24.01 5.66 -3.83
CA ASP A 270 23.05 5.23 -2.82
C ASP A 270 21.66 5.08 -3.45
N MET A 271 21.21 6.04 -4.26
CA MET A 271 19.92 5.90 -4.95
C MET A 271 19.90 4.65 -5.84
N ILE A 272 20.93 4.42 -6.66
CA ILE A 272 21.03 3.20 -7.49
C ILE A 272 20.91 1.95 -6.64
N LEU A 273 21.62 1.87 -5.51
CA LEU A 273 21.63 0.71 -4.62
C LEU A 273 20.27 0.46 -3.93
N TYR A 274 19.54 1.53 -3.59
CA TYR A 274 18.31 1.46 -2.79
C TYR A 274 17.03 1.51 -3.63
N SER A 275 17.11 1.96 -4.87
CA SER A 275 15.96 2.12 -5.77
C SER A 275 16.22 1.46 -7.13
N LYS A 276 17.01 0.38 -7.18
CA LYS A 276 17.33 -0.38 -8.40
C LYS A 276 16.10 -0.59 -9.30
N GLY A 277 14.95 -0.94 -8.72
CA GLY A 277 13.69 -1.09 -9.46
C GLY A 277 13.08 0.21 -10.01
N ILE A 278 13.25 1.36 -9.34
CA ILE A 278 12.65 2.66 -9.73
C ILE A 278 13.54 3.40 -10.74
N LEU A 279 14.87 3.33 -10.60
CA LEU A 279 15.80 4.06 -11.45
C LEU A 279 15.93 3.49 -12.87
N THR A 280 15.77 2.17 -13.03
CA THR A 280 15.73 1.54 -14.36
C THR A 280 14.59 2.10 -15.21
N ILE A 281 13.52 2.60 -14.58
CA ILE A 281 12.28 3.03 -15.24
C ILE A 281 12.32 4.52 -15.56
N SER A 282 12.83 5.33 -14.63
CA SER A 282 12.95 6.78 -14.84
C SER A 282 14.01 7.16 -15.87
N MET A 283 15.04 6.34 -16.07
CA MET A 283 16.08 6.57 -17.09
C MET A 283 15.72 6.05 -18.49
N LEU A 284 14.53 5.47 -18.68
CA LEU A 284 14.02 4.99 -19.98
C LEU A 284 13.07 5.98 -20.67
N LYS A 285 12.88 7.19 -20.14
CA LYS A 285 12.25 8.28 -20.89
C LYS A 285 13.32 9.00 -21.72
N PRO A 286 13.22 9.00 -23.07
CA PRO A 286 14.03 9.89 -23.89
C PRO A 286 13.69 11.36 -23.65
#